data_AF-A0A3M2AN01-F1
#
_entry.id   AF-A0A3M2AN01-F1
#
_cell.length_a   1.000
_cell.length_b   1.000
_cell.length_c   1.000
_cell.angle_alpha   90.00
_cell.angle_beta   90.00
_cell.angle_gamma   90.00
#
_symmetry.space_group_name_H-M   'P 1'
#
loop_
_entity.id
_entity.type
_entity.pdbx_description
1 polymer ?
#
loop_
_entity_poly.entity_id
_entity_poly.type
_entity_poly.pdbx_seq_one_letter_code
_entity_poly.pdbx_strand_id
1 'polypeptide(L)'
;MAQYQMPDHTIPFDRLAEGLTPDTFDDQAPGLVARLDRRRVRVVFDFPRKPLPLRSGRRVDPMGFYRQEVLRIPAMDREEEIRFCMALEILWRRLQKARRAAGFSAEDAARYPSVACDDCPNCPPGRERAFAGCIRRDLAPAKRERLRLRHEEFVTARNELIARNLNIVFRLLDRYRKVSVAPEDMIQEANLSLFRAVEGFDFRRGVRFKTYAGYWVNQAFLNAIYNQSRVVRVPAYIQKAMKKIHDARGAVADLADTAGLAEATGVAPELVQTAIAGNRFTLSLDKTVDGESGARMVDLIEGGEEPEKLPDLGERARLGELLEQAFAELNERERRVLQLRYGLGTGKPATLAAVGQELGISLERVRQIQKGALEKLRLGGSSQLLEQFA
;
A
#
# COMPACT_ATOMS: atom_id res chain seq x y z
N MET A 1 50.45 -2.13 -20.87
CA MET A 1 49.34 -1.87 -21.82
C MET A 1 49.13 -3.11 -22.68
N ALA A 2 48.26 -4.02 -22.26
CA ALA A 2 47.93 -5.21 -23.05
C ALA A 2 46.82 -4.87 -24.04
N GLN A 3 47.12 -4.90 -25.34
CA GLN A 3 46.14 -4.80 -26.41
C GLN A 3 45.36 -6.12 -26.50
N TYR A 4 44.19 -6.17 -25.88
CA TYR A 4 43.28 -7.30 -25.99
C TYR A 4 42.30 -7.05 -27.15
N GLN A 5 42.36 -7.90 -28.18
CA GLN A 5 41.40 -7.91 -29.29
C GLN A 5 40.05 -8.41 -28.75
N MET A 6 39.11 -7.48 -28.57
CA MET A 6 37.71 -7.78 -28.22
C MET A 6 37.00 -8.35 -29.47
N PRO A 7 36.24 -9.45 -29.38
CA PRO A 7 35.40 -9.91 -30.48
C PRO A 7 34.39 -8.81 -30.84
N ASP A 8 34.29 -8.47 -32.13
CA ASP A 8 33.94 -7.12 -32.62
C ASP A 8 32.61 -6.49 -32.17
N HIS A 9 31.70 -7.20 -31.49
CA HIS A 9 30.40 -6.65 -31.09
C HIS A 9 29.88 -7.00 -29.69
N THR A 10 30.62 -7.76 -28.86
CA THR A 10 30.13 -8.21 -27.55
C THR A 10 31.17 -8.07 -26.43
N ILE A 11 30.71 -7.74 -25.22
CA ILE A 11 31.54 -7.72 -24.00
C ILE A 11 30.84 -8.48 -22.85
N PRO A 12 31.54 -9.35 -22.11
CA PRO A 12 31.00 -9.93 -20.88
C PRO A 12 30.73 -8.86 -19.82
N PHE A 13 29.63 -8.99 -19.07
CA PHE A 13 29.26 -8.04 -18.02
C PHE A 13 30.38 -7.81 -17.00
N ASP A 14 31.05 -8.88 -16.55
CA ASP A 14 32.09 -8.81 -15.52
C ASP A 14 33.34 -8.02 -15.96
N ARG A 15 33.51 -7.81 -17.27
CA ARG A 15 34.60 -7.02 -17.85
C ARG A 15 34.23 -5.57 -18.13
N LEU A 16 32.98 -5.15 -17.93
CA LEU A 16 32.53 -3.77 -18.22
C LEU A 16 33.27 -2.72 -17.38
N ALA A 17 33.57 -3.05 -16.12
CA ALA A 17 34.25 -2.16 -15.19
C ALA A 17 35.70 -2.57 -14.93
N GLU A 18 36.28 -3.41 -15.81
CA GLU A 18 37.66 -3.85 -15.68
C GLU A 18 38.63 -2.67 -15.80
N GLY A 19 39.54 -2.53 -14.84
CA GLY A 19 40.49 -1.42 -14.78
C GLY A 19 39.94 -0.09 -14.26
N LEU A 20 38.65 -0.03 -13.87
CA LEU A 20 38.07 1.13 -13.21
C LEU A 20 38.21 1.02 -11.69
N THR A 21 38.45 2.16 -11.03
CA THR A 21 38.37 2.29 -9.58
C THR A 21 37.27 3.30 -9.21
N PRO A 22 36.71 3.25 -7.99
CA PRO A 22 35.70 4.23 -7.56
C PRO A 22 36.16 5.69 -7.76
N ASP A 23 37.43 5.98 -7.51
CA ASP A 23 38.00 7.33 -7.62
C ASP A 23 38.16 7.80 -9.08
N THR A 24 38.46 6.87 -10.00
CA THR A 24 38.67 7.18 -11.42
C THR A 24 37.41 7.00 -12.28
N PHE A 25 36.34 6.51 -11.67
CA PHE A 25 35.13 6.10 -12.38
C PHE A 25 34.48 7.26 -13.12
N ASP A 26 34.27 8.41 -12.47
CA ASP A 26 33.52 9.51 -13.06
C ASP A 26 34.25 10.18 -14.23
N ASP A 27 35.58 10.18 -14.21
CA ASP A 27 36.41 10.69 -15.29
C ASP A 27 36.44 9.75 -16.50
N GLN A 28 36.52 8.44 -16.26
CA GLN A 28 36.70 7.45 -17.33
C GLN A 28 35.38 6.90 -17.90
N ALA A 29 34.33 6.81 -17.09
CA ALA A 29 33.05 6.21 -17.49
C ALA A 29 32.36 6.93 -18.67
N PRO A 30 32.33 8.28 -18.77
CA PRO A 30 31.73 8.96 -19.92
C PRO A 30 32.40 8.58 -21.25
N GLY A 31 33.74 8.52 -21.25
CA GLY A 31 34.52 8.11 -22.41
C GLY A 31 34.28 6.64 -22.79
N LEU A 32 34.23 5.75 -21.79
CA LEU A 32 33.91 4.34 -22.00
C LEU A 32 32.50 4.14 -22.58
N VAL A 33 31.48 4.78 -21.99
CA VAL A 33 30.08 4.74 -22.47
C VAL A 33 29.99 5.23 -23.92
N ALA A 34 30.69 6.31 -24.26
CA ALA A 34 30.73 6.82 -25.63
C ALA A 34 31.35 5.81 -26.61
N ARG A 35 32.46 5.15 -26.23
CA ARG A 35 33.11 4.10 -27.06
C ARG A 35 32.22 2.87 -27.26
N LEU A 36 31.61 2.36 -26.19
CA LEU A 36 30.70 1.20 -26.23
C LEU A 36 29.50 1.46 -27.16
N ASP A 37 28.94 2.67 -27.08
CA ASP A 37 27.80 3.05 -27.92
C ASP A 37 28.19 3.28 -29.39
N ARG A 38 29.34 3.91 -29.66
CA ARG A 38 29.84 4.11 -31.04
C ARG A 38 30.09 2.78 -31.75
N ARG A 39 30.69 1.82 -31.05
CA ARG A 39 30.96 0.45 -31.55
C ARG A 39 29.74 -0.48 -31.50
N ARG A 40 28.60 0.00 -31.03
CA ARG A 40 27.35 -0.78 -30.87
C ARG A 40 27.56 -2.08 -30.07
N VAL A 41 28.41 -2.04 -29.04
CA VAL A 41 28.74 -3.21 -28.22
C VAL A 41 27.51 -3.65 -27.42
N ARG A 42 27.23 -4.96 -27.48
CA ARG A 42 26.21 -5.66 -26.68
C ARG A 42 26.86 -6.29 -25.45
N VAL A 43 26.16 -6.23 -24.32
CA VAL A 43 26.61 -6.89 -23.09
C VAL A 43 26.05 -8.30 -23.02
N VAL A 44 26.93 -9.25 -22.72
CA VAL A 44 26.59 -10.66 -22.49
C VAL A 44 26.62 -10.93 -20.99
N PHE A 45 25.55 -11.55 -20.48
CA PHE A 45 25.40 -11.90 -19.07
C PHE A 45 25.59 -13.39 -18.91
N ASP A 46 26.43 -13.79 -17.96
CA ASP A 46 26.59 -15.17 -17.52
C ASP A 46 26.60 -15.20 -15.99
N PHE A 47 25.53 -15.73 -15.40
CA PHE A 47 25.32 -15.75 -13.95
C PHE A 47 25.05 -17.18 -13.49
N PRO A 48 26.10 -18.03 -13.39
CA PRO A 48 25.94 -19.43 -13.04
C PRO A 48 25.31 -19.59 -11.65
N ARG A 49 24.45 -20.61 -11.51
CA ARG A 49 23.82 -21.00 -10.24
C ARG A 49 24.37 -22.35 -9.80
N LYS A 50 24.50 -22.56 -8.49
CA LYS A 50 24.81 -23.89 -7.94
C LYS A 50 23.65 -24.86 -8.25
N PRO A 51 23.94 -26.16 -8.43
CA PRO A 51 22.91 -27.16 -8.68
C PRO A 51 21.97 -27.30 -7.47
N LEU A 52 20.73 -27.71 -7.73
CA LEU A 52 19.77 -28.08 -6.70
C LEU A 52 20.26 -29.34 -5.96
N PRO A 53 20.15 -29.43 -4.63
CA PRO A 53 20.31 -30.70 -3.94
C PRO A 53 19.24 -31.70 -4.41
N LEU A 54 19.60 -32.98 -4.49
CA LEU A 54 18.67 -34.06 -4.86
C LEU A 54 17.47 -34.05 -3.89
N ARG A 55 16.25 -34.05 -4.46
CA ARG A 55 15.00 -34.02 -3.68
C ARG A 55 14.81 -35.34 -2.92
N SER A 56 14.67 -35.28 -1.60
CA SER A 56 13.99 -36.35 -0.86
C SER A 56 12.48 -36.14 -0.97
N GLY A 57 11.71 -37.19 -1.23
CA GLY A 57 10.29 -37.15 -1.61
C GLY A 57 9.29 -36.66 -0.55
N ARG A 58 9.63 -35.69 0.30
CA ARG A 58 8.70 -35.07 1.26
C ARG A 58 8.03 -33.82 0.68
N ARG A 59 6.80 -33.54 1.14
CA ARG A 59 6.13 -32.25 0.92
C ARG A 59 7.09 -31.14 1.36
N VAL A 60 7.49 -30.29 0.41
CA VAL A 60 8.47 -29.24 0.65
C VAL A 60 7.73 -28.05 1.23
N ASP A 61 8.15 -27.62 2.43
CA ASP A 61 7.79 -26.31 2.96
C ASP A 61 8.14 -25.22 1.91
N PRO A 62 7.17 -24.43 1.41
CA PRO A 62 7.43 -23.40 0.40
C PRO A 62 8.55 -22.44 0.80
N MET A 63 8.67 -22.12 2.09
CA MET A 63 9.71 -21.22 2.60
C MET A 63 11.10 -21.88 2.54
N GLY A 64 11.19 -23.15 2.98
CA GLY A 64 12.38 -23.97 2.84
C GLY A 64 12.85 -24.09 1.39
N PHE A 65 11.93 -24.27 0.44
CA PHE A 65 12.26 -24.31 -0.99
C PHE A 65 12.84 -22.97 -1.48
N TYR A 66 12.15 -21.86 -1.17
CA TYR A 66 12.61 -20.53 -1.57
C TYR A 66 14.00 -20.21 -1.00
N ARG A 67 14.26 -20.57 0.26
CA ARG A 67 15.58 -20.42 0.88
C ARG A 67 16.65 -21.24 0.15
N GLN A 68 16.35 -22.47 -0.26
CA GLN A 68 17.27 -23.29 -1.04
C GLN A 68 17.59 -22.67 -2.40
N GLU A 69 16.58 -22.12 -3.10
CA GLU A 69 16.79 -21.40 -4.36
C GLU A 69 17.73 -20.21 -4.19
N VAL A 70 17.56 -19.44 -3.12
CA VAL A 70 18.44 -18.29 -2.83
C VAL A 70 19.88 -18.73 -2.51
N LEU A 71 20.07 -19.86 -1.84
CA LEU A 71 21.42 -20.40 -1.56
C LEU A 71 22.17 -20.88 -2.81
N ARG A 72 21.47 -21.11 -3.93
CA ARG A 72 22.10 -21.46 -5.22
C ARG A 72 22.81 -20.27 -5.86
N ILE A 73 22.46 -19.05 -5.46
CA ILE A 73 23.02 -17.82 -6.02
C ILE A 73 24.42 -17.60 -5.42
N PRO A 74 25.47 -17.40 -6.25
CA PRO A 74 26.81 -17.14 -5.75
C PRO A 74 26.86 -15.86 -4.91
N ALA A 75 27.57 -15.92 -3.78
CA ALA A 75 27.88 -14.73 -3.00
C ALA A 75 29.03 -13.95 -3.67
N MET A 76 29.00 -12.62 -3.55
CA MET A 76 30.09 -11.75 -4.00
C MET A 76 31.00 -11.38 -2.84
N ASP A 77 32.30 -11.30 -3.11
CA ASP A 77 33.23 -10.61 -2.23
C ASP A 77 33.11 -9.07 -2.33
N ARG A 78 33.97 -8.33 -1.61
CA ARG A 78 33.94 -6.86 -1.61
C ARG A 78 34.32 -6.25 -2.95
N GLU A 79 35.34 -6.81 -3.62
CA GLU A 79 35.86 -6.25 -4.87
C GLU A 79 34.91 -6.55 -6.03
N GLU A 80 34.37 -7.76 -6.07
CA GLU A 80 33.31 -8.17 -6.98
C GLU A 80 32.07 -7.30 -6.83
N GLU A 81 31.61 -7.03 -5.60
CA GLU A 81 30.44 -6.20 -5.34
C GLU A 81 30.63 -4.76 -5.85
N ILE A 82 31.80 -4.16 -5.62
CA ILE A 82 32.12 -2.81 -6.11
C ILE A 82 32.20 -2.80 -7.64
N ARG A 83 32.90 -3.78 -8.26
CA ARG A 83 32.97 -3.91 -9.72
C ARG A 83 31.59 -4.10 -10.34
N PHE A 84 30.73 -4.91 -9.73
CA PHE A 84 29.35 -5.12 -10.17
C PHE A 84 28.57 -3.81 -10.16
N CYS A 85 28.68 -3.02 -9.08
CA CYS A 85 27.98 -1.75 -8.95
C CYS A 85 28.48 -0.71 -9.98
N MET A 86 29.79 -0.66 -10.24
CA MET A 86 30.35 0.18 -11.30
C MET A 86 29.85 -0.23 -12.69
N ALA A 87 29.81 -1.54 -12.98
CA ALA A 87 29.27 -2.06 -14.23
C ALA A 87 27.78 -1.74 -14.40
N LEU A 88 26.98 -1.86 -13.33
CA LEU A 88 25.58 -1.47 -13.30
C LEU A 88 25.40 0.03 -13.59
N GLU A 89 26.23 0.89 -13.00
CA GLU A 89 26.22 2.34 -13.24
C GLU A 89 26.58 2.70 -14.70
N ILE A 90 27.50 1.95 -15.33
CA ILE A 90 27.78 2.09 -16.76
C ILE A 90 26.53 1.78 -17.59
N LEU A 91 25.84 0.68 -17.30
CA LEU A 91 24.59 0.32 -17.99
C LEU A 91 23.50 1.37 -17.76
N TRP A 92 23.41 1.90 -16.54
CA TRP A 92 22.48 2.96 -16.19
C TRP A 92 22.72 4.23 -17.04
N ARG A 93 23.96 4.70 -17.13
CA ARG A 93 24.33 5.85 -17.98
C ARG A 93 24.02 5.62 -19.46
N ARG A 94 24.21 4.38 -19.96
CA ARG A 94 23.82 4.00 -21.33
C ARG A 94 22.31 4.08 -21.54
N LEU A 95 21.53 3.61 -20.57
CA LEU A 95 20.07 3.69 -20.61
C LEU A 95 19.59 5.15 -20.55
N GLN A 96 20.12 5.97 -19.65
CA GLN A 96 19.80 7.40 -19.56
C GLN A 96 20.09 8.12 -20.88
N LYS A 97 21.24 7.86 -21.51
CA LYS A 97 21.59 8.43 -22.82
C LYS A 97 20.63 7.98 -23.92
N ALA A 98 20.23 6.70 -23.93
CA ALA A 98 19.24 6.19 -24.88
C ALA A 98 17.86 6.84 -24.69
N ARG A 99 17.42 7.06 -23.44
CA ARG A 99 16.17 7.76 -23.11
C ARG A 99 16.20 9.22 -23.55
N ARG A 100 17.28 9.95 -23.25
CA ARG A 100 17.44 11.35 -23.73
C ARG A 100 17.40 11.43 -25.26
N ALA A 101 18.07 10.53 -25.96
CA ALA A 101 18.05 10.46 -27.43
C ALA A 101 16.67 10.08 -28.02
N ALA A 102 15.81 9.46 -27.21
CA ALA A 102 14.42 9.13 -27.52
C ALA A 102 13.43 10.26 -27.13
N GLY A 103 13.90 11.38 -26.58
CA GLY A 103 13.06 12.54 -26.28
C GLY A 103 12.29 12.47 -24.96
N PHE A 104 12.76 11.67 -24.00
CA PHE A 104 12.25 11.70 -22.63
C PHE A 104 12.68 12.97 -21.91
N SER A 105 11.87 13.42 -20.94
CA SER A 105 12.26 14.52 -20.04
C SER A 105 13.51 14.16 -19.24
N ALA A 106 14.19 15.17 -18.67
CA ALA A 106 15.36 14.93 -17.82
C ALA A 106 15.01 14.09 -16.59
N GLU A 107 13.85 14.32 -15.99
CA GLU A 107 13.32 13.57 -14.85
C GLU A 107 13.02 12.12 -15.22
N ASP A 108 12.29 11.88 -16.31
CA ASP A 108 11.95 10.53 -16.75
C ASP A 108 13.18 9.74 -17.20
N ALA A 109 14.17 10.43 -17.79
CA ALA A 109 15.43 9.81 -18.14
C ALA A 109 16.19 9.35 -16.88
N ALA A 110 16.12 10.11 -15.79
CA ALA A 110 16.77 9.84 -14.51
C ALA A 110 15.97 8.91 -13.57
N ARG A 111 14.69 8.64 -13.84
CA ARG A 111 13.88 7.71 -13.04
C ARG A 111 14.31 6.27 -13.28
N TYR A 112 14.73 5.57 -12.23
CA TYR A 112 15.06 4.14 -12.32
C TYR A 112 13.84 3.33 -12.81
N PRO A 113 14.01 2.27 -13.62
CA PRO A 113 12.87 1.45 -14.04
C PRO A 113 12.17 0.82 -12.83
N SER A 114 10.92 1.16 -12.55
CA SER A 114 10.16 0.59 -11.44
C SER A 114 9.59 -0.80 -11.78
N VAL A 115 9.27 -1.59 -10.76
CA VAL A 115 8.57 -2.89 -10.88
C VAL A 115 7.05 -2.69 -11.00
N ALA A 116 6.52 -1.62 -10.40
CA ALA A 116 5.13 -1.20 -10.50
C ALA A 116 5.03 0.08 -11.32
N CYS A 117 4.17 0.07 -12.33
CA CYS A 117 3.92 1.20 -13.21
C CYS A 117 2.44 1.58 -13.10
N ASP A 118 1.98 1.74 -11.86
CA ASP A 118 0.55 1.93 -11.57
C ASP A 118 0.05 3.32 -12.02
N ASP A 119 0.95 4.31 -12.06
CA ASP A 119 0.62 5.72 -12.35
C ASP A 119 1.17 6.24 -13.68
N CYS A 120 1.54 5.37 -14.64
CA CYS A 120 2.01 5.85 -15.93
C CYS A 120 0.85 6.34 -16.81
N PRO A 121 0.80 7.63 -17.19
CA PRO A 121 -0.27 8.17 -18.06
C PRO A 121 -0.32 7.52 -19.45
N ASN A 122 0.69 6.73 -19.80
CA ASN A 122 0.89 6.12 -21.12
C ASN A 122 0.56 4.62 -21.16
N CYS A 123 0.19 4.01 -20.02
CA CYS A 123 -0.15 2.59 -19.91
C CYS A 123 -1.53 2.42 -19.25
N PRO A 124 -2.61 2.10 -19.99
CA PRO A 124 -3.89 1.76 -19.39
C PRO A 124 -3.79 0.43 -18.62
N PRO A 125 -4.52 0.25 -17.50
CA PRO A 125 -4.50 -1.00 -16.74
C PRO A 125 -5.03 -2.16 -17.59
N GLY A 126 -4.35 -3.31 -17.55
CA GLY A 126 -4.88 -4.57 -18.11
C GLY A 126 -4.40 -4.98 -19.51
N ARG A 127 -3.21 -4.59 -19.97
CA ARG A 127 -2.55 -5.30 -21.10
C ARG A 127 -1.23 -5.91 -20.68
N GLU A 128 -1.16 -7.22 -20.82
CA GLU A 128 0.02 -8.06 -20.68
C GLU A 128 1.21 -7.51 -21.52
N ARG A 129 2.43 -7.62 -20.98
CA ARG A 129 3.73 -7.30 -21.62
C ARG A 129 4.18 -5.83 -21.60
N ALA A 130 4.48 -5.30 -20.41
CA ALA A 130 5.23 -4.05 -20.24
C ALA A 130 6.54 -4.26 -19.44
N PHE A 131 7.41 -5.16 -19.92
CA PHE A 131 8.83 -5.22 -19.48
C PHE A 131 9.80 -4.58 -20.50
N ALA A 132 9.29 -3.75 -21.41
CA ALA A 132 10.06 -2.95 -22.35
C ALA A 132 9.71 -1.48 -22.12
N GLY A 133 10.42 -0.81 -21.20
CA GLY A 133 10.06 0.48 -20.63
C GLY A 133 9.56 1.50 -21.67
N CYS A 134 8.36 2.03 -21.44
CA CYS A 134 7.76 3.20 -22.08
C CYS A 134 8.26 3.54 -23.49
N ILE A 135 8.26 2.59 -24.43
CA ILE A 135 8.67 2.90 -25.80
C ILE A 135 7.52 3.70 -26.42
N ARG A 136 7.68 5.02 -26.54
CA ARG A 136 6.69 5.83 -27.27
C ARG A 136 6.48 5.24 -28.67
N ARG A 137 5.22 5.04 -29.08
CA ARG A 137 4.88 4.39 -30.36
C ARG A 137 5.33 5.18 -31.59
N ASP A 138 5.57 6.48 -31.43
CA ASP A 138 6.08 7.41 -32.44
C ASP A 138 7.60 7.29 -32.69
N LEU A 139 8.34 6.53 -31.86
CA LEU A 139 9.78 6.37 -32.02
C LEU A 139 10.12 5.55 -33.26
N ALA A 140 11.09 6.05 -34.05
CA ALA A 140 11.69 5.33 -35.16
C ALA A 140 12.16 3.92 -34.72
N PRO A 141 11.97 2.87 -35.55
CA PRO A 141 12.26 1.48 -35.19
C PRO A 141 13.65 1.25 -34.60
N ALA A 142 14.68 1.90 -35.16
CA ALA A 142 16.06 1.78 -34.69
C ALA A 142 16.27 2.38 -33.28
N LYS A 143 15.62 3.50 -32.95
CA LYS A 143 15.70 4.12 -31.62
C LYS A 143 14.97 3.27 -30.58
N ARG A 144 13.81 2.73 -30.97
CA ARG A 144 13.00 1.81 -30.17
C ARG A 144 13.79 0.55 -29.79
N GLU A 145 14.40 -0.10 -30.77
CA GLU A 145 15.17 -1.31 -30.53
C GLU A 145 16.39 -1.04 -29.63
N ARG A 146 17.09 0.08 -29.85
CA ARG A 146 18.18 0.49 -28.96
C ARG A 146 17.72 0.69 -27.52
N LEU A 147 16.59 1.37 -27.31
CA LEU A 147 16.06 1.60 -25.96
C LEU A 147 15.68 0.28 -25.27
N ARG A 148 15.03 -0.63 -26.01
CA ARG A 148 14.68 -1.98 -25.52
C ARG A 148 15.91 -2.73 -25.06
N LEU A 149 16.94 -2.81 -25.90
CA LEU A 149 18.19 -3.49 -25.57
C LEU A 149 18.88 -2.91 -24.33
N ARG A 150 18.99 -1.58 -24.22
CA ARG A 150 19.62 -0.95 -23.03
C ARG A 150 18.80 -1.14 -21.77
N HIS A 151 17.47 -1.17 -21.89
CA HIS A 151 16.59 -1.45 -20.77
C HIS A 151 16.76 -2.89 -20.28
N GLU A 152 16.76 -3.86 -21.19
CA GLU A 152 16.98 -5.28 -20.88
C GLU A 152 18.34 -5.52 -20.22
N GLU A 153 19.42 -4.94 -20.76
CA GLU A 153 20.76 -5.02 -20.17
C GLU A 153 20.76 -4.51 -18.72
N PHE A 154 20.22 -3.31 -18.50
CA PHE A 154 20.18 -2.69 -17.19
C PHE A 154 19.32 -3.49 -16.18
N VAL A 155 18.12 -3.91 -16.57
CA VAL A 155 17.21 -4.67 -15.70
C VAL A 155 17.80 -6.03 -15.35
N THR A 156 18.45 -6.69 -16.30
CA THR A 156 19.12 -8.00 -16.07
C THR A 156 20.20 -7.87 -15.00
N ALA A 157 21.09 -6.88 -15.13
CA ALA A 157 22.15 -6.63 -14.15
C ALA A 157 21.59 -6.23 -12.78
N ARG A 158 20.60 -5.33 -12.74
CA ARG A 158 19.96 -4.89 -11.48
C ARG A 158 19.32 -6.06 -10.74
N ASN A 159 18.54 -6.88 -11.46
CA ASN A 159 17.86 -8.03 -10.87
C ASN A 159 18.88 -9.05 -10.34
N GLU A 160 20.00 -9.23 -11.02
CA GLU A 160 21.09 -10.07 -10.54
C GLU A 160 21.74 -9.52 -9.26
N LEU A 161 22.01 -8.20 -9.17
CA LEU A 161 22.53 -7.58 -7.95
C LEU A 161 21.61 -7.84 -6.74
N ILE A 162 20.30 -7.73 -6.97
CA ILE A 162 19.28 -8.01 -5.95
C ILE A 162 19.30 -9.50 -5.58
N ALA A 163 19.27 -10.39 -6.58
CA ALA A 163 19.34 -11.84 -6.39
C ALA A 163 20.52 -12.27 -5.52
N ARG A 164 21.73 -11.75 -5.80
CA ARG A 164 22.95 -12.02 -5.03
C ARG A 164 22.90 -11.53 -3.59
N ASN A 165 21.97 -10.63 -3.28
CA ASN A 165 21.77 -10.07 -1.94
C ASN A 165 20.50 -10.58 -1.23
N LEU A 166 19.70 -11.46 -1.82
CA LEU A 166 18.50 -12.02 -1.16
C LEU A 166 18.83 -12.74 0.15
N ASN A 167 20.01 -13.36 0.27
CA ASN A 167 20.42 -14.06 1.48
C ASN A 167 20.58 -13.13 2.71
N ILE A 168 20.70 -11.81 2.51
CA ILE A 168 20.74 -10.88 3.64
C ILE A 168 19.38 -10.77 4.31
N VAL A 169 18.29 -10.91 3.55
CA VAL A 169 16.91 -10.82 4.05
C VAL A 169 16.67 -11.92 5.07
N PHE A 170 16.99 -13.18 4.75
CA PHE A 170 16.85 -14.30 5.68
C PHE A 170 17.67 -14.13 6.95
N ARG A 171 18.94 -13.71 6.84
CA ARG A 171 19.80 -13.51 8.03
C ARG A 171 19.29 -12.41 8.95
N LEU A 172 18.65 -11.38 8.40
CA LEU A 172 18.10 -10.28 9.19
C LEU A 172 16.71 -10.61 9.76
N LEU A 173 15.94 -11.45 9.06
CA LEU A 173 14.61 -11.91 9.47
C LEU A 173 14.63 -12.66 10.81
N ASP A 174 15.71 -13.38 11.11
CA ASP A 174 15.85 -14.13 12.37
C ASP A 174 15.63 -13.27 13.63
N ARG A 175 15.92 -11.96 13.54
CA ARG A 175 15.70 -10.99 14.63
C ARG A 175 14.22 -10.64 14.86
N TYR A 176 13.33 -10.99 13.94
CA TYR A 176 11.91 -10.62 13.94
C TYR A 176 10.95 -11.82 14.02
N ARG A 177 11.45 -13.03 14.37
CA ARG A 177 10.64 -14.27 14.40
C ARG A 177 9.45 -14.28 15.38
N LYS A 178 9.42 -13.38 16.37
CA LYS A 178 8.38 -13.33 17.42
C LYS A 178 7.28 -12.30 17.14
N VAL A 179 7.20 -11.78 15.92
CA VAL A 179 6.21 -10.76 15.55
C VAL A 179 4.99 -11.42 14.90
N SER A 180 3.83 -10.76 14.95
CA SER A 180 2.56 -11.29 14.46
C SER A 180 2.45 -11.35 12.92
N VAL A 181 3.32 -10.66 12.19
CA VAL A 181 3.32 -10.64 10.72
C VAL A 181 3.95 -11.93 10.20
N ALA A 182 3.35 -12.52 9.16
CA ALA A 182 3.85 -13.74 8.55
C ALA A 182 5.27 -13.53 7.97
N PRO A 183 6.22 -14.47 8.18
CA PRO A 183 7.58 -14.37 7.64
C PRO A 183 7.61 -14.18 6.11
N GLU A 184 6.67 -14.79 5.39
CA GLU A 184 6.48 -14.68 3.95
C GLU A 184 6.29 -13.22 3.52
N ASP A 185 5.35 -12.53 4.16
CA ASP A 185 5.03 -11.13 3.86
C ASP A 185 6.21 -10.22 4.18
N MET A 186 6.86 -10.46 5.33
CA MET A 186 8.07 -9.72 5.71
C MET A 186 9.19 -9.87 4.67
N ILE A 187 9.42 -11.09 4.18
CA ILE A 187 10.41 -11.37 3.14
C ILE A 187 10.09 -10.61 1.86
N GLN A 188 8.82 -10.58 1.43
CA GLN A 188 8.46 -9.87 0.20
C GLN A 188 8.62 -8.36 0.31
N GLU A 189 8.20 -7.77 1.44
CA GLU A 189 8.43 -6.34 1.73
C GLU A 189 9.93 -6.00 1.74
N ALA A 190 10.74 -6.86 2.35
CA ALA A 190 12.20 -6.70 2.34
C ALA A 190 12.80 -6.86 0.94
N ASN A 191 12.36 -7.83 0.15
CA ASN A 191 12.80 -8.01 -1.24
C ASN A 191 12.49 -6.77 -2.09
N LEU A 192 11.30 -6.17 -1.92
CA LEU A 192 10.94 -4.92 -2.59
C LEU A 192 11.87 -3.77 -2.17
N SER A 193 12.26 -3.71 -0.90
CA SER A 193 13.18 -2.67 -0.40
C SER A 193 14.58 -2.75 -1.01
N LEU A 194 15.03 -3.93 -1.46
CA LEU A 194 16.32 -4.08 -2.14
C LEU A 194 16.37 -3.31 -3.46
N PHE A 195 15.23 -3.15 -4.16
CA PHE A 195 15.17 -2.28 -5.35
C PHE A 195 15.47 -0.83 -4.98
N ARG A 196 14.86 -0.32 -3.91
CA ARG A 196 15.14 1.04 -3.38
C ARG A 196 16.59 1.19 -2.91
N ALA A 197 17.16 0.14 -2.34
CA ALA A 197 18.57 0.12 -1.96
C ALA A 197 19.49 0.24 -3.19
N VAL A 198 19.18 -0.44 -4.30
CA VAL A 198 19.98 -0.31 -5.54
C VAL A 198 19.86 1.09 -6.14
N GLU A 199 18.68 1.71 -6.09
CA GLU A 199 18.45 3.07 -6.59
C GLU A 199 19.27 4.13 -5.86
N GLY A 200 19.40 4.02 -4.54
CA GLY A 200 20.07 5.01 -3.70
C GLY A 200 21.53 4.71 -3.36
N PHE A 201 22.09 3.59 -3.82
CA PHE A 201 23.43 3.18 -3.45
C PHE A 201 24.53 3.92 -4.23
N ASP A 202 25.54 4.39 -3.51
CA ASP A 202 26.73 5.02 -4.09
C ASP A 202 28.01 4.27 -3.66
N PHE A 203 28.63 3.58 -4.61
CA PHE A 203 29.86 2.81 -4.40
C PHE A 203 31.08 3.70 -4.10
N ARG A 204 31.04 5.00 -4.44
CA ARG A 204 32.15 5.95 -4.19
C ARG A 204 32.41 6.18 -2.70
N ARG A 205 31.41 5.92 -1.86
CA ARG A 205 31.52 6.10 -0.41
C ARG A 205 32.33 4.99 0.28
N GLY A 206 32.86 4.01 -0.47
CA GLY A 206 33.73 2.96 0.04
C GLY A 206 33.05 1.90 0.92
N VAL A 207 31.72 1.99 1.07
CA VAL A 207 30.90 1.04 1.85
C VAL A 207 30.38 -0.08 0.96
N ARG A 208 30.22 -1.27 1.53
CA ARG A 208 29.63 -2.41 0.83
C ARG A 208 28.13 -2.21 0.56
N PHE A 209 27.65 -2.64 -0.60
CA PHE A 209 26.22 -2.59 -0.94
C PHE A 209 25.41 -3.38 0.08
N LYS A 210 25.87 -4.59 0.44
CA LYS A 210 25.28 -5.42 1.50
C LYS A 210 25.10 -4.70 2.84
N THR A 211 25.99 -3.78 3.21
CA THR A 211 25.87 -2.99 4.45
C THR A 211 24.76 -1.95 4.32
N TYR A 212 24.72 -1.24 3.19
CA TYR A 212 23.68 -0.24 2.91
C TYR A 212 22.29 -0.88 2.75
N ALA A 213 22.18 -1.96 1.98
CA ALA A 213 20.95 -2.72 1.79
C ALA A 213 20.38 -3.27 3.10
N GLY A 214 21.25 -3.62 4.07
CA GLY A 214 20.82 -4.04 5.40
C GLY A 214 19.98 -2.99 6.14
N TYR A 215 20.25 -1.69 5.95
CA TYR A 215 19.43 -0.62 6.52
C TYR A 215 18.01 -0.64 5.92
N TRP A 216 17.91 -0.69 4.59
CA TRP A 216 16.63 -0.75 3.87
C TRP A 216 15.80 -1.98 4.22
N VAL A 217 16.44 -3.15 4.32
CA VAL A 217 15.78 -4.40 4.72
C VAL A 217 15.20 -4.28 6.14
N ASN A 218 15.95 -3.72 7.09
CA ASN A 218 15.44 -3.52 8.45
C ASN A 218 14.30 -2.51 8.50
N GLN A 219 14.41 -1.43 7.72
CA GLN A 219 13.34 -0.44 7.61
C GLN A 219 12.07 -1.06 7.01
N ALA A 220 12.21 -1.92 6.01
CA ALA A 220 11.10 -2.64 5.40
C ALA A 220 10.42 -3.58 6.39
N PHE A 221 11.19 -4.37 7.15
CA PHE A 221 10.63 -5.19 8.22
C PHE A 221 9.88 -4.38 9.27
N LEU A 222 10.47 -3.27 9.75
CA LEU A 222 9.79 -2.40 10.70
C LEU A 222 8.50 -1.80 10.11
N ASN A 223 8.53 -1.37 8.85
CA ASN A 223 7.34 -0.86 8.17
C ASN A 223 6.26 -1.93 8.01
N ALA A 224 6.61 -3.15 7.62
CA ALA A 224 5.68 -4.28 7.53
C ALA A 224 5.03 -4.54 8.90
N ILE A 225 5.83 -4.57 9.97
CA ILE A 225 5.35 -4.73 11.34
C ILE A 225 4.40 -3.59 11.72
N TYR A 226 4.78 -2.33 11.52
CA TYR A 226 3.92 -1.21 11.87
C TYR A 226 2.62 -1.17 11.05
N ASN A 227 2.65 -1.63 9.81
CA ASN A 227 1.51 -1.51 8.92
C ASN A 227 0.57 -2.73 8.95
N GLN A 228 1.09 -3.93 9.22
CA GLN A 228 0.37 -5.20 9.05
C GLN A 228 0.21 -5.99 10.36
N SER A 229 0.87 -5.61 11.46
CA SER A 229 0.82 -6.39 12.71
C SER A 229 -0.54 -6.42 13.41
N ARG A 230 -1.42 -5.45 13.13
CA ARG A 230 -2.73 -5.29 13.76
C ARG A 230 -3.84 -5.31 12.72
N VAL A 231 -4.96 -5.93 13.08
CA VAL A 231 -6.19 -5.97 12.26
C VAL A 231 -6.71 -4.55 12.01
N VAL A 232 -6.79 -3.73 13.06
CA VAL A 232 -7.04 -2.29 12.94
C VAL A 232 -5.70 -1.56 12.97
N ARG A 233 -5.38 -0.89 11.87
CA ARG A 233 -4.12 -0.17 11.70
C ARG A 233 -3.98 0.94 12.75
N VAL A 234 -2.89 0.90 13.50
CA VAL A 234 -2.49 1.98 14.42
C VAL A 234 -1.32 2.76 13.82
N PRO A 235 -1.31 4.10 13.86
CA PRO A 235 -0.17 4.90 13.41
C PRO A 235 1.17 4.50 14.04
N ALA A 236 2.26 4.53 13.26
CA ALA A 236 3.57 4.05 13.71
C ALA A 236 4.13 4.81 14.92
N TYR A 237 3.86 6.12 15.05
CA TYR A 237 4.32 6.91 16.19
C TYR A 237 3.66 6.47 17.51
N ILE A 238 2.37 6.08 17.46
CA ILE A 238 1.66 5.53 18.61
C ILE A 238 2.23 4.17 19.00
N GLN A 239 2.52 3.30 18.03
CA GLN A 239 3.14 2.01 18.29
C GLN A 239 4.55 2.15 18.90
N LYS A 240 5.34 3.13 18.46
CA LYS A 240 6.64 3.45 19.07
C LYS A 240 6.50 3.94 20.50
N ALA A 241 5.53 4.79 20.79
CA ALA A 241 5.22 5.22 22.16
C ALA A 241 4.81 4.03 23.03
N MET A 242 3.91 3.15 22.54
CA MET A 242 3.50 1.94 23.24
C MET A 242 4.66 0.99 23.52
N LYS A 243 5.61 0.85 22.59
CA LYS A 243 6.81 0.04 22.82
C LYS A 243 7.64 0.61 23.97
N LYS A 244 7.89 1.93 23.98
CA LYS A 244 8.62 2.58 25.08
C LYS A 244 7.92 2.41 26.43
N ILE A 245 6.59 2.57 26.46
CA ILE A 245 5.77 2.35 27.65
C ILE A 245 5.88 0.90 28.13
N HIS A 246 5.84 -0.07 27.21
CA HIS A 246 6.01 -1.48 27.54
C HIS A 246 7.41 -1.80 28.06
N ASP A 247 8.45 -1.26 27.44
CA ASP A 247 9.84 -1.48 27.86
C ASP A 247 10.12 -0.83 29.24
N ALA A 248 9.45 0.30 29.56
CA ALA A 248 9.54 0.98 30.86
C ALA A 248 8.62 0.39 31.94
N ARG A 249 7.81 -0.63 31.63
CA ARG A 249 6.84 -1.24 32.55
C ARG A 249 7.50 -1.93 33.76
N GLY A 250 8.80 -2.21 33.70
CA GLY A 250 9.58 -2.68 34.85
C GLY A 250 10.00 -1.57 35.82
N ALA A 251 9.96 -0.30 35.40
CA ALA A 251 10.34 0.86 36.20
C ALA A 251 9.15 1.57 36.85
N VAL A 252 7.92 1.32 36.38
CA VAL A 252 6.69 1.95 36.87
C VAL A 252 5.69 0.87 37.25
N ALA A 253 5.24 0.88 38.52
CA ALA A 253 4.37 -0.15 39.08
C ALA A 253 2.93 -0.09 38.55
N ASP A 254 2.46 1.10 38.17
CA ASP A 254 1.09 1.34 37.70
C ASP A 254 1.07 1.98 36.30
N LEU A 255 0.32 1.38 35.38
CA LEU A 255 0.14 1.89 34.01
C LEU A 255 -0.88 3.02 33.92
N ALA A 256 -1.66 3.24 34.99
CA ALA A 256 -2.59 4.36 35.08
C ALA A 256 -1.86 5.68 35.36
N ASP A 257 -0.62 5.65 35.87
CA ASP A 257 0.20 6.84 36.11
C ASP A 257 0.82 7.36 34.81
N THR A 258 0.03 8.13 34.06
CA THR A 258 0.46 8.75 32.81
C THR A 258 1.62 9.74 32.99
N ALA A 259 1.74 10.38 34.17
CA ALA A 259 2.80 11.34 34.45
C ALA A 259 4.13 10.62 34.75
N GLY A 260 4.10 9.59 35.61
CA GLY A 260 5.27 8.76 35.89
C GLY A 260 5.77 8.01 34.65
N LEU A 261 4.87 7.53 33.79
CA LEU A 261 5.24 6.94 32.51
C LEU A 261 5.88 7.94 31.55
N ALA A 262 5.37 9.18 31.49
CA ALA A 262 5.96 10.23 30.65
C ALA A 262 7.38 10.57 31.07
N GLU A 263 7.63 10.70 32.38
CA GLU A 263 8.95 10.95 32.96
C GLU A 263 9.91 9.78 32.69
N ALA A 264 9.48 8.55 32.96
CA ALA A 264 10.31 7.36 32.79
C ALA A 264 10.66 7.07 31.31
N THR A 265 9.79 7.42 30.37
CA THR A 265 9.95 7.09 28.93
C THR A 265 10.45 8.27 28.08
N GLY A 266 10.42 9.50 28.61
CA GLY A 266 10.67 10.73 27.87
C GLY A 266 9.65 10.99 26.75
N VAL A 267 8.42 10.48 26.90
CA VAL A 267 7.31 10.67 25.95
C VAL A 267 6.36 11.72 26.51
N ALA A 268 5.85 12.61 25.66
CA ALA A 268 4.90 13.64 26.10
C ALA A 268 3.65 13.01 26.76
N PRO A 269 3.16 13.55 27.91
CA PRO A 269 2.01 12.99 28.64
C PRO A 269 0.76 12.79 27.77
N GLU A 270 0.48 13.74 26.88
CA GLU A 270 -0.63 13.68 25.91
C GLU A 270 -0.52 12.46 24.97
N LEU A 271 0.70 12.16 24.53
CA LEU A 271 0.97 11.01 23.67
C LEU A 271 0.91 9.69 24.45
N VAL A 272 1.29 9.68 25.73
CA VAL A 272 1.11 8.52 26.61
C VAL A 272 -0.37 8.20 26.78
N GLN A 273 -1.20 9.20 27.07
CA GLN A 273 -2.66 9.04 27.18
C GLN A 273 -3.27 8.50 25.88
N THR A 274 -2.92 9.12 24.75
CA THR A 274 -3.39 8.71 23.43
C THR A 274 -2.95 7.27 23.11
N ALA A 275 -1.71 6.90 23.46
CA ALA A 275 -1.19 5.57 23.21
C ALA A 275 -1.89 4.50 24.04
N ILE A 276 -2.14 4.76 25.32
CA ILE A 276 -2.89 3.85 26.21
C ILE A 276 -4.33 3.68 25.70
N ALA A 277 -5.02 4.78 25.39
CA ALA A 277 -6.39 4.75 24.88
C ALA A 277 -6.50 4.03 23.53
N GLY A 278 -5.52 4.21 22.65
CA GLY A 278 -5.45 3.56 21.34
C GLY A 278 -5.05 2.08 21.39
N ASN A 279 -4.58 1.57 22.53
CA ASN A 279 -4.11 0.19 22.66
C ASN A 279 -5.25 -0.81 22.89
N ARG A 280 -6.19 -0.89 21.96
CA ARG A 280 -7.23 -1.92 21.92
C ARG A 280 -6.78 -3.09 21.05
N PHE A 281 -6.90 -4.31 21.57
CA PHE A 281 -6.68 -5.54 20.81
C PHE A 281 -8.02 -6.09 20.34
N THR A 282 -8.05 -6.58 19.10
CA THR A 282 -9.19 -7.30 18.56
C THR A 282 -9.17 -8.73 19.07
N LEU A 283 -10.33 -9.27 19.44
CA LEU A 283 -10.52 -10.67 19.75
C LEU A 283 -11.26 -11.35 18.61
N SER A 284 -10.96 -12.63 18.36
CA SER A 284 -11.70 -13.42 17.38
C SER A 284 -13.10 -13.75 17.93
N LEU A 285 -14.13 -13.50 17.12
CA LEU A 285 -15.50 -13.90 17.42
C LEU A 285 -15.69 -15.42 17.39
N ASP A 286 -14.84 -16.14 16.66
CA ASP A 286 -14.82 -17.60 16.63
C ASP A 286 -14.08 -18.23 17.82
N LYS A 287 -13.49 -17.41 18.71
CA LYS A 287 -12.83 -17.94 19.90
C LYS A 287 -13.86 -18.63 20.78
N THR A 288 -13.63 -19.90 21.11
CA THR A 288 -14.45 -20.63 22.09
C THR A 288 -14.25 -20.05 23.48
N VAL A 289 -15.35 -19.78 24.16
CA VAL A 289 -15.35 -19.14 25.49
C VAL A 289 -15.30 -20.21 26.59
N ASP A 290 -15.87 -21.38 26.32
CA ASP A 290 -15.92 -22.51 27.23
C ASP A 290 -15.57 -23.83 26.50
N GLY A 291 -14.80 -24.68 27.16
CA GLY A 291 -14.24 -25.92 26.60
C GLY A 291 -15.23 -27.09 26.58
N GLU A 292 -16.25 -27.06 27.43
CA GLU A 292 -17.24 -28.14 27.54
C GLU A 292 -18.47 -27.93 26.66
N SER A 293 -18.96 -26.68 26.56
CA SER A 293 -20.13 -26.34 25.74
C SER A 293 -19.80 -26.03 24.27
N GLY A 294 -18.54 -25.70 23.95
CA GLY A 294 -18.12 -25.32 22.60
C GLY A 294 -18.66 -23.96 22.13
N ALA A 295 -19.30 -23.19 23.02
CA ALA A 295 -19.87 -21.88 22.68
C ALA A 295 -18.77 -20.91 22.23
N ARG A 296 -19.01 -20.22 21.11
CA ARG A 296 -18.10 -19.20 20.57
C ARG A 296 -18.48 -17.83 21.10
N MET A 297 -17.52 -16.90 21.06
CA MET A 297 -17.73 -15.52 21.50
C MET A 297 -18.89 -14.85 20.75
N VAL A 298 -19.07 -15.16 19.47
CA VAL A 298 -20.18 -14.64 18.66
C VAL A 298 -21.55 -15.05 19.20
N ASP A 299 -21.65 -16.24 19.79
CA ASP A 299 -22.93 -16.79 20.27
C ASP A 299 -23.40 -16.07 21.57
N LEU A 300 -22.51 -15.31 22.22
CA LEU A 300 -22.80 -14.52 23.43
C LEU A 300 -23.14 -13.05 23.14
N ILE A 301 -22.96 -12.61 21.89
CA ILE A 301 -23.25 -11.23 21.50
C ILE A 301 -24.72 -11.17 21.09
N GLU A 302 -25.54 -10.52 21.91
CA GLU A 302 -26.93 -10.24 21.57
C GLU A 302 -26.98 -9.37 20.30
N GLY A 303 -27.82 -9.78 19.34
CA GLY A 303 -27.79 -9.29 17.98
C GLY A 303 -28.12 -7.80 17.85
N GLY A 304 -27.19 -7.03 17.28
CA GLY A 304 -27.48 -5.72 16.66
C GLY A 304 -28.22 -5.84 15.31
N GLU A 305 -28.66 -7.06 14.95
CA GLU A 305 -29.47 -7.38 13.77
C GLU A 305 -30.87 -7.91 14.14
N GLU A 306 -31.34 -7.72 15.38
CA GLU A 306 -32.78 -7.51 15.49
C GLU A 306 -33.00 -6.10 14.93
N PRO A 307 -33.59 -5.92 13.73
CA PRO A 307 -34.20 -4.64 13.45
C PRO A 307 -35.11 -4.40 14.64
N GLU A 308 -34.87 -3.34 15.41
CA GLU A 308 -35.86 -2.73 16.31
C GLU A 308 -37.21 -3.01 15.68
N LYS A 309 -37.98 -3.93 16.28
CA LYS A 309 -39.13 -4.60 15.67
C LYS A 309 -39.75 -3.68 14.65
N LEU A 310 -39.41 -3.89 13.37
CA LEU A 310 -39.97 -3.08 12.30
C LEU A 310 -41.48 -3.17 12.54
N PRO A 311 -42.22 -2.05 12.75
CA PRO A 311 -43.63 -2.13 13.06
C PRO A 311 -44.26 -3.05 12.02
N ASP A 312 -45.06 -4.01 12.51
CA ASP A 312 -45.59 -5.12 11.71
C ASP A 312 -46.08 -4.57 10.36
N LEU A 313 -45.88 -5.30 9.27
CA LEU A 313 -46.39 -4.86 7.96
C LEU A 313 -47.87 -4.47 8.05
N GLY A 314 -48.63 -5.12 8.94
CA GLY A 314 -49.98 -4.72 9.34
C GLY A 314 -50.10 -3.37 10.04
N GLU A 315 -49.23 -3.05 11.00
CA GLU A 315 -49.21 -1.73 11.68
C GLU A 315 -48.87 -0.60 10.71
N ARG A 316 -47.91 -0.82 9.80
CA ARG A 316 -47.55 0.16 8.76
C ARG A 316 -48.69 0.38 7.76
N ALA A 317 -49.35 -0.69 7.32
CA ALA A 317 -50.50 -0.58 6.44
C ALA A 317 -51.64 0.18 7.11
N ARG A 318 -51.94 -0.14 8.38
CA ARG A 318 -52.96 0.52 9.18
C ARG A 318 -52.64 2.00 9.44
N LEU A 319 -51.39 2.33 9.73
CA LEU A 319 -50.94 3.72 9.86
C LEU A 319 -51.10 4.48 8.53
N GLY A 320 -50.78 3.84 7.39
CA GLY A 320 -51.00 4.39 6.06
C GLY A 320 -52.46 4.72 5.78
N GLU A 321 -53.38 3.80 6.11
CA GLU A 321 -54.83 4.02 5.96
C GLU A 321 -55.34 5.16 6.84
N LEU A 322 -54.89 5.23 8.10
CA LEU A 322 -55.28 6.30 9.03
C LEU A 322 -54.73 7.67 8.59
N LEU A 323 -53.51 7.70 8.03
CA LEU A 323 -52.95 8.92 7.46
C LEU A 323 -53.73 9.37 6.23
N GLU A 324 -54.14 8.46 5.34
CA GLU A 324 -55.00 8.80 4.19
C GLU A 324 -56.36 9.36 4.63
N GLN A 325 -56.99 8.76 5.67
CA GLN A 325 -58.23 9.27 6.25
C GLN A 325 -58.05 10.68 6.84
N ALA A 326 -56.99 10.91 7.61
CA ALA A 326 -56.69 12.22 8.18
C ALA A 326 -56.40 13.26 7.08
N PHE A 327 -55.72 12.85 6.01
CA PHE A 327 -55.42 13.70 4.85
C PHE A 327 -56.67 13.99 4.02
N ALA A 328 -57.73 13.18 4.12
CA ALA A 328 -59.02 13.41 3.47
C ALA A 328 -59.75 14.66 4.02
N GLU A 329 -59.53 15.00 5.30
CA GLU A 329 -60.09 16.21 5.94
C GLU A 329 -59.40 17.50 5.48
N LEU A 330 -58.22 17.39 4.87
CA LEU A 330 -57.44 18.51 4.36
C LEU A 330 -57.81 18.85 2.92
N ASN A 331 -57.80 20.14 2.60
CA ASN A 331 -57.95 20.59 1.23
C ASN A 331 -56.74 20.18 0.39
N GLU A 332 -56.91 20.05 -0.93
CA GLU A 332 -55.87 19.57 -1.87
C GLU A 332 -54.52 20.32 -1.72
N ARG A 333 -54.58 21.64 -1.53
CA ARG A 333 -53.39 22.47 -1.30
C ARG A 333 -52.70 22.19 0.03
N GLU A 334 -53.46 21.95 1.09
CA GLU A 334 -52.92 21.62 2.42
C GLU A 334 -52.26 20.24 2.40
N ARG A 335 -52.92 19.26 1.78
CA ARG A 335 -52.42 17.91 1.57
C ARG A 335 -51.09 17.92 0.82
N ARG A 336 -51.01 18.64 -0.30
CA ARG A 336 -49.80 18.72 -1.12
C ARG A 336 -48.62 19.35 -0.39
N VAL A 337 -48.86 20.40 0.40
CA VAL A 337 -47.82 21.04 1.23
C VAL A 337 -47.24 20.05 2.24
N LEU A 338 -48.10 19.28 2.94
CA LEU A 338 -47.63 18.29 3.91
C LEU A 338 -46.92 17.10 3.24
N GLN A 339 -47.45 16.59 2.13
CA GLN A 339 -46.81 15.50 1.37
C GLN A 339 -45.38 15.85 0.95
N LEU A 340 -45.17 17.04 0.39
CA LEU A 340 -43.84 17.52 -0.01
C LEU A 340 -42.95 17.80 1.20
N ARG A 341 -43.49 18.41 2.25
CA ARG A 341 -42.70 18.79 3.44
C ARG A 341 -42.15 17.57 4.18
N TYR A 342 -42.98 16.54 4.34
CA TYR A 342 -42.65 15.32 5.10
C TYR A 342 -42.24 14.14 4.21
N GLY A 343 -42.25 14.30 2.88
CA GLY A 343 -41.85 13.26 1.94
C GLY A 343 -42.83 12.08 1.88
N LEU A 344 -44.11 12.30 2.19
CA LEU A 344 -45.13 11.25 2.16
C LEU A 344 -45.39 10.85 0.69
N GLY A 345 -45.13 9.59 0.35
CA GLY A 345 -45.24 9.04 -1.00
C GLY A 345 -43.97 9.11 -1.86
N THR A 346 -43.07 10.08 -1.62
CA THR A 346 -41.81 10.25 -2.39
C THR A 346 -40.55 9.89 -1.61
N GLY A 347 -40.65 9.74 -0.29
CA GLY A 347 -39.55 9.38 0.62
C GLY A 347 -38.52 10.49 0.85
N LYS A 348 -38.73 11.70 0.31
CA LYS A 348 -37.79 12.82 0.42
C LYS A 348 -38.49 14.06 0.98
N PRO A 349 -38.18 14.48 2.22
CA PRO A 349 -38.73 15.71 2.79
C PRO A 349 -38.11 16.94 2.12
N ALA A 350 -38.93 17.90 1.71
CA ALA A 350 -38.51 19.17 1.12
C ALA A 350 -38.47 20.31 2.15
N THR A 351 -37.64 21.33 1.94
CA THR A 351 -37.63 22.55 2.77
C THR A 351 -38.81 23.46 2.42
N LEU A 352 -39.22 24.36 3.32
CA LEU A 352 -40.30 25.33 3.05
C LEU A 352 -40.04 26.16 1.78
N ALA A 353 -38.78 26.52 1.53
CA ALA A 353 -38.38 27.25 0.34
C ALA A 353 -38.59 26.42 -0.94
N ALA A 354 -38.19 25.14 -0.92
CA ALA A 354 -38.37 24.24 -2.05
C ALA A 354 -39.85 23.96 -2.35
N VAL A 355 -40.66 23.74 -1.30
CA VAL A 355 -42.12 23.59 -1.42
C VAL A 355 -42.76 24.86 -1.99
N GLY A 356 -42.30 26.04 -1.56
CA GLY A 356 -42.81 27.32 -2.07
C GLY A 356 -42.48 27.54 -3.55
N GLN A 357 -41.26 27.16 -3.97
CA GLN A 357 -40.86 27.18 -5.38
C GLN A 357 -41.71 26.24 -6.23
N GLU A 358 -41.97 25.01 -5.76
CA GLU A 358 -42.77 24.03 -6.50
C GLU A 358 -44.24 24.45 -6.63
N LEU A 359 -44.80 25.08 -5.59
CA LEU A 359 -46.21 25.50 -5.55
C LEU A 359 -46.44 26.95 -6.01
N GLY A 360 -45.39 27.67 -6.42
CA GLY A 360 -45.47 29.06 -6.87
C GLY A 360 -45.94 30.05 -5.79
N ILE A 361 -45.65 29.78 -4.50
CA ILE A 361 -46.06 30.60 -3.36
C ILE A 361 -44.87 31.00 -2.48
N SER A 362 -45.02 32.08 -1.72
CA SER A 362 -43.95 32.54 -0.82
C SER A 362 -43.71 31.56 0.34
N LEU A 363 -42.49 31.57 0.88
CA LEU A 363 -42.09 30.72 2.02
C LEU A 363 -43.03 30.91 3.21
N GLU A 364 -43.38 32.16 3.55
CA GLU A 364 -44.29 32.44 4.67
C GLU A 364 -45.70 31.92 4.39
N ARG A 365 -46.14 31.91 3.13
CA ARG A 365 -47.43 31.32 2.76
C ARG A 365 -47.44 29.81 2.92
N VAL A 366 -46.36 29.11 2.57
CA VAL A 366 -46.20 27.67 2.85
C VAL A 366 -46.27 27.41 4.36
N ARG A 367 -45.57 28.23 5.17
CA ARG A 367 -45.57 28.11 6.64
C ARG A 367 -46.97 28.25 7.23
N GLN A 368 -47.74 29.23 6.76
CA GLN A 368 -49.13 29.44 7.18
C GLN A 368 -50.02 28.24 6.82
N ILE A 369 -49.91 27.73 5.60
CA ILE A 369 -50.68 26.56 5.14
C ILE A 369 -50.30 25.32 5.96
N GLN A 370 -49.01 25.09 6.20
CA GLN A 370 -48.54 23.98 7.03
C GLN A 370 -49.11 24.07 8.44
N LYS A 371 -49.03 25.23 9.08
CA LYS A 371 -49.52 25.43 10.44
C LYS A 371 -51.04 25.17 10.52
N GLY A 372 -51.81 25.76 9.61
CA GLY A 372 -53.26 25.55 9.55
C GLY A 372 -53.64 24.09 9.28
N ALA A 373 -52.92 23.40 8.39
CA ALA A 373 -53.15 21.99 8.12
C ALA A 373 -52.84 21.10 9.34
N LEU A 374 -51.74 21.36 10.05
CA LEU A 374 -51.41 20.62 11.28
C LEU A 374 -52.40 20.90 12.42
N GLU A 375 -52.90 22.14 12.55
CA GLU A 375 -53.94 22.46 13.53
C GLU A 375 -55.26 21.75 13.22
N LYS A 376 -55.65 21.66 11.94
CA LYS A 376 -56.82 20.87 11.51
C LYS A 376 -56.65 19.39 11.84
N LEU A 377 -55.50 18.80 11.52
CA LEU A 377 -55.22 17.40 11.83
C LEU A 377 -55.23 17.10 13.34
N ARG A 378 -54.83 18.05 14.18
CA ARG A 378 -54.87 17.92 15.66
C ARG A 378 -56.29 18.00 16.23
N LEU A 379 -57.16 18.78 15.60
CA LEU A 379 -58.55 18.96 16.04
C LEU A 379 -59.53 17.96 15.38
N GLY A 380 -59.07 17.27 14.33
CA GLY A 380 -59.84 16.26 13.60
C GLY A 380 -60.03 14.96 14.37
N GLY A 381 -61.08 14.21 14.00
CA GLY A 381 -61.42 12.94 14.65
C GLY A 381 -60.34 11.87 14.52
N SER A 382 -59.44 12.00 13.53
CA SER A 382 -58.32 11.10 13.29
C SER A 382 -57.15 11.28 14.26
N SER A 383 -57.07 12.38 15.03
CA SER A 383 -55.96 12.62 15.96
C SER A 383 -55.88 11.55 17.06
N GLN A 384 -57.02 11.17 17.64
CA GLN A 384 -57.09 10.13 18.69
C GLN A 384 -56.70 8.74 18.18
N LEU A 385 -56.90 8.48 16.89
CA LEU A 385 -56.55 7.19 16.27
C LEU A 385 -55.06 7.12 15.94
N LEU A 386 -54.43 8.25 15.59
CA LEU A 386 -53.00 8.36 15.33
C LEU A 386 -52.16 8.38 16.61
N GLU A 387 -52.70 8.81 17.75
CA GLU A 387 -52.04 8.74 19.06
C GLU A 387 -51.63 7.33 19.47
N GLN A 388 -52.30 6.29 18.94
CA GLN A 388 -51.95 4.88 19.21
C GLN A 388 -50.63 4.44 18.57
N PHE A 389 -50.08 5.25 17.66
CA PHE A 389 -48.83 5.00 16.93
C PHE A 389 -47.72 6.00 17.31
N ALA A 390 -47.95 6.83 18.32
CA ALA A 390 -46.96 7.72 18.92
C ALA A 390 -46.18 7.00 20.03
#